data_AF-R9KK86-F1
#
_entry.id   AF-R9KK86-F1
#
_cell.length_a   1.000
_cell.length_b   1.000
_cell.length_c   1.000
_cell.angle_alpha   90.00
_cell.angle_beta   90.00
_cell.angle_gamma   90.00
#
_symmetry.space_group_name_H-M   'P 1'
#
loop_
_entity.id
_entity.type
_entity.pdbx_description
1 polymer ?
#
loop_
_entity_poly.entity_id
_entity_poly.type
_entity_poly.pdbx_seq_one_letter_code
_entity_poly.pdbx_strand_id
1 'polypeptide(L)'
;MDGSNIFDVLTGLATGERLDSILSGDVAYMETQNEIERVSAQVKGHGFSEEEMQMVDGLVCAYISQGICCMRIAYQQGFKDCACLLEEIGLVK
;
A
#
# COMPACT_ATOMS: atom_id res chain seq x y z
N MET A 1 10.10 -17.41 13.89
CA MET A 1 10.71 -16.08 14.05
C MET A 1 11.39 -15.79 12.74
N ASP A 2 10.70 -15.04 11.89
CA ASP A 2 11.07 -14.90 10.49
C ASP A 2 12.28 -13.97 10.35
N GLY A 3 13.24 -14.38 9.53
CA GLY A 3 14.52 -13.70 9.32
C GLY A 3 14.37 -12.45 8.47
N SER A 4 13.67 -11.43 8.98
CA SER A 4 13.61 -10.13 8.31
C SER A 4 15.00 -9.50 8.33
N ASN A 5 15.61 -9.38 7.15
CA ASN A 5 16.88 -8.66 7.03
C ASN A 5 16.66 -7.17 7.37
N ILE A 6 17.72 -6.45 7.71
CA ILE A 6 17.62 -5.04 8.11
C ILE A 6 16.97 -4.15 7.03
N PHE A 7 17.17 -4.48 5.76
CA PHE A 7 16.56 -3.76 4.63
C PHE A 7 15.04 -3.95 4.59
N ASP A 8 14.53 -5.15 4.89
CA ASP A 8 13.08 -5.41 4.95
C ASP A 8 12.41 -4.61 6.08
N VAL A 9 13.07 -4.52 7.24
CA VAL A 9 12.58 -3.73 8.38
C VAL A 9 12.56 -2.24 8.04
N LEU A 10 13.67 -1.72 7.50
CA LEU A 10 13.79 -0.30 7.15
C LEU A 10 12.80 0.12 6.06
N THR A 11 12.65 -0.70 5.02
CA THR A 11 11.71 -0.41 3.94
C THR A 11 10.26 -0.53 4.39
N GLY A 12 9.93 -1.49 5.27
CA GLY A 12 8.60 -1.58 5.88
C GLY A 12 8.22 -0.33 6.67
N LEU A 13 9.11 0.18 7.51
CA LEU A 13 8.90 1.44 8.25
C LEU A 13 8.73 2.64 7.29
N ALA A 14 9.61 2.74 6.29
CA ALA A 14 9.56 3.83 5.32
C ALA A 14 8.27 3.83 4.49
N THR A 15 7.73 2.66 4.12
CA THR A 15 6.47 2.59 3.38
C THR A 15 5.25 3.00 4.19
N GLY A 16 5.30 2.95 5.52
CA GLY A 16 4.23 3.47 6.38
C GLY A 16 4.31 4.99 6.50
N GLU A 17 5.32 5.49 7.21
CA GLU A 17 5.35 6.90 7.64
C GLU A 17 5.63 7.89 6.50
N ARG A 18 6.53 7.54 5.57
CA ARG A 18 6.95 8.48 4.53
C ARG A 18 5.93 8.54 3.39
N LEU A 19 5.38 7.39 3.01
CA LEU A 19 4.47 7.28 1.88
C LEU A 19 3.16 8.02 2.16
N ASP A 20 2.63 7.93 3.38
CA ASP A 20 1.43 8.67 3.80
C ASP A 20 1.57 10.18 3.56
N SER A 21 2.73 10.77 3.88
CA SER A 21 2.96 12.20 3.65
C SER A 21 3.00 12.55 2.16
N ILE A 22 3.57 11.68 1.32
CA ILE A 22 3.64 11.88 -0.13
C ILE A 22 2.23 11.77 -0.74
N LEU A 23 1.48 10.74 -0.35
CA LEU A 23 0.15 10.45 -0.87
C LEU A 23 -0.85 11.54 -0.51
N SER A 24 -0.70 12.20 0.65
CA SER A 24 -1.59 13.28 1.08
C SER A 24 -1.62 14.50 0.14
N GLY A 25 -0.61 14.65 -0.73
CA GLY A 25 -0.56 15.70 -1.75
C GLY A 25 -0.91 15.24 -3.16
N ASP A 26 -1.17 13.94 -3.37
CA ASP A 26 -1.42 13.38 -4.70
C ASP A 26 -2.91 13.42 -5.05
N VAL A 27 -3.25 14.14 -6.12
CA VAL A 27 -4.64 14.36 -6.53
C VAL A 27 -5.31 13.05 -6.93
N ALA A 28 -4.61 12.18 -7.66
CA ALA A 28 -5.19 10.91 -8.10
C ALA A 28 -5.47 10.00 -6.90
N TYR A 29 -4.57 9.96 -5.92
CA TYR A 29 -4.79 9.25 -4.67
C TYR A 29 -6.01 9.79 -3.91
N MET A 30 -6.13 11.12 -3.77
CA MET A 30 -7.30 11.73 -3.14
C MET A 30 -8.61 11.42 -3.88
N GLU A 31 -8.60 11.41 -5.22
CA GLU A 31 -9.76 11.01 -6.03
C GLU A 31 -10.16 9.55 -5.75
N THR A 32 -9.19 8.64 -5.61
CA THR A 32 -9.50 7.25 -5.24
C THR A 32 -10.07 7.14 -3.83
N GLN A 33 -9.62 7.96 -2.87
CA GLN A 33 -10.23 8.01 -1.54
C GLN A 33 -11.69 8.48 -1.58
N ASN A 34 -11.98 9.55 -2.33
CA ASN A 34 -13.34 10.05 -2.52
C ASN A 34 -14.25 8.97 -3.15
N GLU A 35 -13.73 8.20 -4.10
CA GLU A 35 -14.46 7.08 -4.70
C GLU A 35 -14.76 5.96 -3.69
N ILE A 36 -13.79 5.61 -2.84
CA ILE A 36 -13.99 4.65 -1.75
C ILE A 36 -15.11 5.12 -0.82
N GLU A 37 -15.12 6.39 -0.41
CA GLU A 37 -16.18 6.95 0.43
C GLU A 37 -17.55 6.88 -0.26
N ARG A 38 -17.61 7.24 -1.54
CA ARG A 38 -18.84 7.21 -2.35
C ARG A 38 -19.40 5.79 -2.49
N VAL A 39 -18.55 4.80 -2.76
CA VAL A 39 -18.96 3.40 -2.88
C VAL A 39 -19.34 2.83 -1.51
N SER A 40 -18.60 3.18 -0.45
CA SER A 40 -18.92 2.76 0.93
C SER A 40 -20.30 3.26 1.37
N ALA A 41 -20.67 4.49 1.00
CA ALA A 41 -22.00 5.03 1.28
C ALA A 41 -23.11 4.24 0.54
N GLN A 42 -22.88 3.86 -0.72
CA GLN A 42 -23.82 3.04 -1.50
C GLN A 42 -24.01 1.66 -0.89
N VAL A 43 -22.93 1.00 -0.47
CA VAL A 43 -22.97 -0.31 0.19
C VAL A 43 -23.79 -0.24 1.49
N LYS A 44 -23.56 0.79 2.32
CA LYS A 44 -24.34 1.00 3.55
C LYS A 44 -25.82 1.26 3.27
N GLY A 45 -26.13 1.98 2.19
CA GLY A 45 -27.51 2.26 1.79
C GLY A 45 -28.27 1.07 1.21
N HIS A 46 -27.59 -0.03 0.88
CA HIS A 46 -28.20 -1.15 0.17
C HIS A 46 -28.98 -2.11 1.08
N GLY A 47 -28.77 -2.04 2.40
CA GLY A 47 -29.54 -2.82 3.40
C GLY A 47 -29.09 -4.28 3.55
N PHE A 48 -27.80 -4.57 3.39
CA PHE A 48 -27.23 -5.91 3.64
C PHE A 48 -27.48 -6.37 5.08
N SER A 49 -27.60 -7.69 5.26
CA SER A 49 -27.51 -8.30 6.58
C SER A 49 -26.12 -8.12 7.19
N GLU A 50 -26.02 -8.30 8.51
CA GLU A 50 -24.74 -8.20 9.21
C GLU A 50 -23.72 -9.25 8.70
N GLU A 51 -24.18 -10.47 8.42
CA GLU A 51 -23.35 -11.56 7.91
C GLU A 51 -22.81 -11.26 6.50
N GLU A 52 -23.64 -10.71 5.61
CA GLU A 52 -23.22 -10.28 4.28
C GLU A 52 -22.21 -9.13 4.36
N MET A 53 -22.44 -8.18 5.25
CA MET A 53 -21.52 -7.05 5.46
C MET A 53 -20.16 -7.53 5.97
N GLN A 54 -20.14 -8.49 6.90
CA GLN A 54 -18.89 -9.10 7.40
C GLN A 54 -18.13 -9.85 6.30
N MET A 55 -18.83 -10.56 5.40
CA MET A 55 -18.19 -11.23 4.26
C MET A 55 -17.56 -10.23 3.29
N VAL A 56 -18.26 -9.13 2.98
CA VAL A 56 -17.73 -8.06 2.12
C VAL A 56 -16.52 -7.39 2.78
N ASP A 57 -16.62 -7.06 4.06
CA ASP A 57 -15.53 -6.44 4.83
C ASP A 57 -14.27 -7.33 4.86
N GLY A 58 -14.44 -8.64 5.09
CA GLY A 58 -13.36 -9.61 5.04
C GLY A 58 -12.67 -9.66 3.67
N LEU A 59 -13.45 -9.60 2.58
CA LEU A 59 -12.90 -9.55 1.23
C LEU A 59 -12.14 -8.24 0.95
N VAL A 60 -12.69 -7.10 1.37
CA VAL A 60 -12.04 -5.79 1.23
C VAL A 60 -10.73 -5.75 2.02
N CYS A 61 -10.72 -6.25 3.25
CA CYS A 61 -9.51 -6.37 4.07
C CYS A 61 -8.43 -7.24 3.42
N ALA A 62 -8.83 -8.33 2.76
CA ALA A 62 -7.89 -9.19 2.02
C ALA A 62 -7.26 -8.45 0.83
N TYR A 63 -8.05 -7.70 0.05
CA TYR A 63 -7.54 -6.87 -1.04
C TYR A 63 -6.63 -5.74 -0.55
N ILE A 64 -6.97 -5.06 0.54
CA ILE A 64 -6.12 -4.03 1.15
C ILE A 64 -4.78 -4.65 1.59
N SER A 65 -4.82 -5.81 2.24
CA SER A 65 -3.62 -6.53 2.68
C SER A 65 -2.73 -6.93 1.50
N GLN A 66 -3.34 -7.38 0.39
CA GLN A 66 -2.62 -7.64 -0.86
C GLN A 66 -1.97 -6.36 -1.41
N GLY A 67 -2.71 -5.25 -1.44
CA GLY A 67 -2.22 -3.95 -1.89
C GLY A 67 -1.02 -3.47 -1.07
N ILE A 68 -1.08 -3.55 0.26
CA ILE A 68 0.03 -3.22 1.17
C ILE A 68 1.25 -4.08 0.86
N CYS A 69 1.06 -5.38 0.64
CA CYS A 69 2.15 -6.29 0.27
C CYS A 69 2.80 -5.88 -1.07
N CYS A 70 1.98 -5.61 -2.10
CA CYS A 70 2.44 -5.16 -3.41
C CYS A 70 3.21 -3.83 -3.32
N MET A 71 2.70 -2.85 -2.58
CA MET A 71 3.38 -1.55 -2.39
C MET A 71 4.74 -1.72 -1.72
N ARG A 72 4.84 -2.56 -0.68
CA ARG A 72 6.10 -2.86 -0.01
C ARG A 72 7.12 -3.48 -0.99
N ILE A 73 6.70 -4.47 -1.76
CA ILE A 73 7.58 -5.12 -2.75
C ILE A 73 8.02 -4.12 -3.82
N ALA A 74 7.10 -3.30 -4.34
CA ALA A 74 7.41 -2.29 -5.35
C ALA A 74 8.41 -1.24 -4.83
N TYR A 75 8.23 -0.76 -3.59
CA TYR A 75 9.16 0.18 -2.97
C TYR A 75 10.54 -0.44 -2.77
N GLN A 76 10.61 -1.68 -2.28
CA GLN A 76 11.85 -2.42 -2.13
C GLN A 76 12.57 -2.63 -3.47
N GLN A 77 11.84 -2.99 -4.52
CA GLN A 77 12.41 -3.18 -5.84
C GLN A 77 12.92 -1.86 -6.41
N GLY A 78 12.14 -0.77 -6.32
CA GLY A 78 12.58 0.55 -6.77
C GLY A 78 13.84 1.03 -6.05
N PHE A 79 14.01 0.70 -4.76
CA PHE A 79 15.25 1.01 -4.03
C PHE A 79 16.45 0.23 -4.58
N LYS A 80 16.26 -1.06 -4.92
CA LYS A 80 17.30 -1.89 -5.56
C LYS A 80 17.63 -1.40 -6.95
N ASP A 81 16.62 -1.03 -7.75
CA ASP A 81 16.80 -0.49 -9.10
C ASP A 81 17.63 0.80 -9.07
N CYS A 82 17.36 1.68 -8.10
CA CYS A 82 18.18 2.87 -7.87
C CYS A 82 19.63 2.53 -7.49
N ALA A 83 19.84 1.53 -6.63
CA ALA A 83 21.19 1.09 -6.27
C ALA A 83 21.96 0.52 -7.48
N CYS A 84 21.31 -0.31 -8.29
CA CYS A 84 21.87 -0.83 -9.54
C CYS A 84 22.21 0.30 -10.51
N LEU A 85 21.31 1.28 -10.69
CA LEU A 85 21.59 2.44 -11.55
C LEU A 85 22.81 3.23 -11.07
N LEU A 86 22.95 3.45 -9.76
CA LEU A 86 24.09 4.16 -9.19
C LEU A 86 25.41 3.39 -9.38
N GLU A 87 25.36 2.05 -9.33
CA GLU A 87 26.50 1.18 -9.62
C GLU A 87 26.88 1.25 -11.11
N GLU A 88 25.90 1.17 -12.01
CA GLU A 88 26.10 1.25 -13.47
C GLU A 88 26.77 2.55 -13.90
N ILE A 89 26.43 3.67 -13.25
CA ILE A 89 27.05 4.98 -13.53
C ILE A 89 28.34 5.23 -12.70
N GLY A 90 28.79 4.24 -11.92
CA GLY A 90 30.05 4.29 -11.19
C GLY A 90 30.08 5.20 -9.96
N LEU A 91 28.93 5.53 -9.38
CA LEU A 91 28.84 6.35 -8.16
C LEU A 91 28.92 5.53 -6.87
N VAL A 92 28.51 4.26 -6.92
CA VAL A 92 28.65 3.29 -5.83
C VAL A 92 29.28 1.99 -6.34
N LYS A 93 29.74 1.14 -5.43
CA LYS A 93 30.38 -0.15 -5.71
C LYS A 93 29.57 -1.29 -5.10
#